data_AF-A0A7C6MGL3-F1
#
_entry.id   AF-A0A7C6MGL3-F1
#
_cell.length_a   1.000
_cell.length_b   1.000
_cell.length_c   1.000
_cell.angle_alpha   90.00
_cell.angle_beta   90.00
_cell.angle_gamma   90.00
#
_symmetry.space_group_name_H-M   'P 1'
#
loop_
_entity.id
_entity.type
_entity.pdbx_description
1 polymer ?
#
loop_
_entity_poly.entity_id
_entity_poly.type
_entity_poly.pdbx_seq_one_letter_code
_entity_poly.pdbx_strand_id
1 'polypeptide(L)' 'MTATRPARRRLGAEERRAAILAAAQAAFTATPYADVAVPDIARAAGGSPAIVFHYFGSKEGLYAAALGQALEA' A
#
# COMPACT_ATOMS: atom_id res chain seq x y z
N MET A 1 11.07 12.31 32.97
CA MET A 1 10.10 11.28 32.54
C MET A 1 8.84 11.98 32.06
N THR A 2 8.62 12.09 30.76
CA THR A 2 7.35 12.59 30.20
C THR A 2 6.87 11.56 29.19
N ALA A 3 6.01 10.65 29.67
CA ALA A 3 5.34 9.68 28.82
C ALA A 3 4.26 10.41 28.02
N THR A 4 4.52 10.58 26.72
CA THR A 4 3.50 11.00 25.75
C THR A 4 2.37 9.98 25.77
N ARG A 5 1.19 10.44 26.18
CA ARG A 5 -0.08 9.70 26.14
C ARG A 5 -0.25 9.11 24.73
N PRO A 6 -0.51 7.81 24.56
CA PRO A 6 -0.61 7.22 23.23
C PRO A 6 -1.87 7.81 22.58
N ALA A 7 -1.66 8.65 21.58
CA ALA A 7 -2.75 9.17 20.77
C ALA A 7 -3.54 7.97 20.23
N ARG A 8 -4.86 7.99 20.41
CA ARG A 8 -5.82 7.01 19.87
C ARG A 8 -5.32 6.47 18.53
N ARG A 9 -5.11 5.16 18.48
CA ARG A 9 -4.75 4.34 17.31
C ARG A 9 -5.64 4.70 16.10
N ARG A 10 -5.31 5.76 15.37
CA ARG A 10 -5.54 5.80 13.93
C ARG A 10 -4.68 4.65 13.41
N LEU A 11 -5.24 3.72 12.66
CA LEU A 11 -4.40 2.94 11.75
C LEU A 11 -3.59 4.00 10.99
N GLY A 12 -2.28 4.06 11.24
CA GLY A 12 -1.45 5.16 10.76
C GLY A 12 -1.57 5.23 9.24
N ALA A 13 -1.31 6.40 8.66
CA ALA A 13 -1.15 6.49 7.20
C ALA A 13 -0.20 5.38 6.68
N GLU A 14 0.80 5.02 7.49
CA GLU A 14 1.71 3.91 7.28
C GLU A 14 1.05 2.54 7.27
N GLU A 15 0.10 2.24 8.15
CA GLU A 15 -0.57 0.94 8.20
C GLU A 15 -1.53 0.75 7.02
N ARG A 16 -2.19 1.84 6.59
CA ARG A 16 -2.98 1.86 5.36
C ARG A 16 -2.09 1.65 4.13
N ARG A 17 -0.93 2.33 4.10
CA ARG A 17 0.08 2.20 3.05
C ARG A 17 0.63 0.77 2.99
N ALA A 18 0.94 0.17 4.14
CA ALA A 18 1.39 -1.22 4.25
C ALA A 18 0.34 -2.20 3.73
N ALA A 19 -0.95 -2.02 4.07
CA ALA A 19 -2.04 -2.84 3.54
C ALA A 19 -2.15 -2.76 2.01
N ILE A 20 -2.00 -1.56 1.45
CA ILE A 20 -1.99 -1.36 -0.01
C ILE A 20 -0.78 -2.05 -0.64
N LEU A 21 0.39 -1.97 -0.01
CA LEU A 21 1.62 -2.58 -0.51
C LEU A 21 1.56 -4.11 -0.45
N ALA A 22 1.03 -4.68 0.63
CA ALA A 22 0.81 -6.13 0.74
C ALA A 22 -0.16 -6.64 -0.34
N ALA A 23 -1.28 -5.93 -0.56
CA ALA A 23 -2.21 -6.27 -1.64
C ALA A 23 -1.58 -6.11 -3.03
N ALA A 24 -0.76 -5.07 -3.23
CA ALA A 24 -0.03 -4.85 -4.47
C ALA A 24 0.95 -5.98 -4.74
N GLN A 25 1.72 -6.38 -3.73
CA GLN A 25 2.70 -7.45 -3.83
C GLN A 25 2.02 -8.80 -4.15
N ALA A 26 0.90 -9.12 -3.50
CA ALA A 26 0.11 -10.31 -3.81
C ALA A 26 -0.41 -10.29 -5.27
N ALA A 27 -0.89 -9.14 -5.75
CA ALA A 27 -1.35 -9.00 -7.12
C ALA A 27 -0.20 -9.12 -8.15
N PHE A 28 0.94 -8.48 -7.89
CA PHE A 28 2.11 -8.50 -8.78
C PHE A 28 2.84 -9.85 -8.79
N THR A 29 2.70 -10.66 -7.75
CA THR A 29 3.24 -12.04 -7.71
C THR A 29 2.30 -13.05 -8.37
N ALA A 30 0.99 -12.84 -8.29
CA ALA A 30 0.00 -13.74 -8.89
C ALA A 30 -0.26 -13.46 -10.39
N THR A 31 -0.01 -12.24 -10.87
CA THR A 31 -0.42 -11.81 -12.21
C THR A 31 0.63 -10.87 -12.83
N PRO A 32 0.92 -10.97 -14.14
CA PRO A 32 1.88 -10.08 -14.80
C PRO A 32 1.49 -8.60 -14.67
N TYR A 33 2.48 -7.72 -14.55
CA TYR A 33 2.29 -6.28 -14.34
C TYR A 33 1.29 -5.63 -15.30
N ALA A 34 1.24 -6.07 -16.56
CA ALA A 34 0.31 -5.54 -17.56
C ALA A 34 -1.16 -5.75 -17.16
N ASP A 35 -1.50 -6.91 -16.62
CA ASP A 35 -2.86 -7.29 -16.20
C ASP A 35 -3.22 -6.79 -14.79
N VAL A 36 -2.23 -6.36 -14.00
CA VAL A 36 -2.50 -5.83 -12.66
C VAL A 36 -3.13 -4.45 -12.71
N ALA A 37 -4.36 -4.35 -12.20
CA ALA A 37 -5.09 -3.08 -12.09
C ALA A 37 -4.94 -2.47 -10.68
N VAL A 38 -4.47 -1.22 -10.61
CA VAL A 38 -4.45 -0.39 -9.39
C VAL A 38 -5.79 -0.38 -8.65
N PRO A 39 -6.96 -0.23 -9.31
CA PRO A 39 -8.25 -0.29 -8.60
C PRO A 39 -8.54 -1.64 -7.93
N ASP A 40 -8.09 -2.76 -8.49
CA ASP A 40 -8.25 -4.08 -7.84
C ASP A 40 -7.38 -4.21 -6.60
N ILE A 41 -6.13 -3.73 -6.67
CA ILE A 41 -5.25 -3.65 -5.50
C ILE A 41 -5.87 -2.78 -4.41
N ALA A 42 -6.39 -1.61 -4.79
CA ALA A 42 -7.03 -0.70 -3.85
C ALA A 42 -8.21 -1.38 -3.14
N ARG A 43 -9.05 -2.09 -3.92
CA ARG A 43 -10.19 -2.85 -3.41
C ARG A 43 -9.74 -3.97 -2.47
N ALA A 44 -8.71 -4.73 -2.84
CA ALA A 44 -8.15 -5.80 -2.01
C ALA A 44 -7.57 -5.27 -0.69
N ALA A 45 -7.01 -4.06 -0.69
CA ALA A 45 -6.50 -3.39 0.50
C ALA A 45 -7.58 -2.68 1.34
N GLY A 46 -8.86 -2.76 0.95
CA GLY A 46 -9.95 -2.01 1.62
C GLY A 46 -9.82 -0.49 1.45
N GLY A 47 -9.14 -0.03 0.41
CA GLY A 47 -8.95 1.36 0.05
C GLY A 47 -9.71 1.77 -1.21
N SER A 48 -9.51 3.02 -1.63
CA SER A 48 -10.04 3.54 -2.88
C SER A 48 -8.89 3.85 -3.83
N PRO A 49 -9.05 3.65 -5.16
CA PRO A 49 -7.98 3.94 -6.12
C PRO A 49 -7.45 5.37 -5.99
N ALA A 50 -8.32 6.35 -5.70
CA ALA A 50 -7.93 7.73 -5.43
C ALA A 50 -6.88 7.87 -4.30
N ILE A 51 -7.00 7.08 -3.23
CA ILE A 51 -6.03 7.14 -2.14
C ILE A 51 -4.72 6.44 -2.51
N VAL A 52 -4.78 5.40 -3.34
CA VAL A 52 -3.58 4.73 -3.87
C VAL A 52 -2.81 5.69 -4.78
N PHE A 53 -3.49 6.40 -5.69
CA PHE A 53 -2.88 7.46 -6.49
C PHE A 53 -2.36 8.60 -5.63
N HIS A 54 -3.02 8.94 -4.51
CA HIS A 54 -2.53 9.95 -3.59
C HIS A 54 -1.22 9.55 -2.89
N TYR A 55 -1.07 8.27 -2.50
CA TYR A 55 0.13 7.78 -1.82
C TYR A 55 1.29 7.45 -2.76
N PHE A 56 0.99 6.93 -3.95
CA PHE A 56 1.99 6.34 -4.85
C PHE A 56 2.13 7.08 -6.18
N GLY A 57 1.24 8.04 -6.48
CA GLY A 57 1.24 8.86 -7.68
C GLY A 57 0.84 8.11 -8.96
N SER A 58 1.34 6.90 -9.17
CA SER A 58 1.18 6.14 -10.41
C SER A 58 1.29 4.63 -10.19
N LYS A 59 0.86 3.85 -11.19
CA LYS A 59 1.02 2.38 -11.19
C LYS A 59 2.48 1.96 -11.06
N GLU A 60 3.39 2.69 -11.70
CA GLU A 60 4.85 2.51 -11.58
C GLU A 60 5.34 2.81 -10.15
N GLY A 61 4.89 3.91 -9.55
CA GLY A 61 5.23 4.26 -8.17
C GLY A 61 4.73 3.23 -7.16
N LEU A 62 3.54 2.67 -7.38
CA LEU A 62 2.99 1.58 -6.57
C LEU A 62 3.84 0.31 -6.71
N TYR A 63 4.25 -0.02 -7.93
CA TYR A 63 5.07 -1.18 -8.23
C TYR A 63 6.48 -1.06 -7.64
N ALA A 64 7.14 0.07 -7.81
CA ALA A 64 8.44 0.35 -7.22
C ALA A 64 8.38 0.30 -5.69
N ALA A 65 7.33 0.84 -5.07
CA ALA A 65 7.15 0.77 -3.64
C ALA A 65 6.85 -0.66 -3.15
N ALA A 66 6.08 -1.44 -3.91
CA ALA A 66 5.80 -2.85 -3.59
C ALA A 66 7.07 -3.71 -3.68
N LEU A 67 7.92 -3.47 -4.69
CA LEU A 67 9.24 -4.10 -4.81
C LEU A 67 10.19 -3.67 -3.69
N GLY A 68 10.24 -2.38 -3.37
CA GLY A 68 11.08 -1.86 -2.28
C GLY A 68 10.72 -2.48 -0.93
N GLN A 69 9.42 -2.65 -0.65
CA GLN A 69 8.99 -3.38 0.55
C GLN A 69 9.33 -4.87 0.51
N ALA A 70 9.32 -5.51 -0.65
CA ALA A 70 9.73 -6.91 -0.78
C ALA A 70 11.22 -7.12 -0.46
N LEU A 71 12.05 -6.10 -0.68
CA LEU A 71 13.49 -6.15 -0.45
C LEU A 71 13.88 -5.81 1.00
N GLU A 72 13.05 -5.05 1.72
CA GLU A 72 13.28 -4.70 3.13
C GLU A 72 12.60 -5.67 4.13
N ALA A 73 11.84 -6.66 3.65
CA ALA A 73 11.09 -7.61 4.47
C ALA A 73 11.84 -8.93 4.73
#